data_AF-A0A914GB02-F1
#
_entry.id   AF-A0A914GB02-F1
#
_cell.length_a   1.000
_cell.length_b   1.000
_cell.length_c   1.000
_cell.angle_alpha   90.00
_cell.angle_beta   90.00
_cell.angle_gamma   90.00
#
_symmetry.space_group_name_H-M   'P 1'
#
loop_
_entity.id
_entity.type
_entity.pdbx_description
1 polymer ?
#
loop_
_entity_poly.entity_id
_entity_poly.type
_entity_poly.pdbx_seq_one_letter_code
_entity_poly.pdbx_strand_id
1 'polypeptide(L)'
;IQYGSGSCNGHLASDTLNFGGIEVKKQVFGVAETIADVFGYQPVDGILGLGWPNLAVDNVVPPIQNALPQLTQKLFTVWLDRKIKISQGGNAGLITYGGLDTKNCDAKVSYVKLSSLTYWQFPITEFSIGTHKNAKKVQVISDTGTSWLGAPTADINGMVKATSA
;
A
#
# COMPACT_ATOMS: atom_id res chain seq x y z
N ILE A 1 -3.77 10.97 12.69
CA ILE A 1 -4.02 9.70 11.97
C ILE A 1 -4.18 8.57 12.98
N GLN A 2 -5.17 7.70 12.80
CA GLN A 2 -5.40 6.54 13.66
C GLN A 2 -4.92 5.25 12.96
N TYR A 3 -4.25 4.39 13.71
CA TYR A 3 -3.80 3.06 13.31
C TYR A 3 -4.38 2.00 14.25
N GLY A 4 -4.32 0.73 13.85
CA GLY A 4 -4.70 -0.38 14.74
C GLY A 4 -3.82 -0.45 15.99
N SER A 5 -2.55 -0.09 15.87
CA SER A 5 -1.56 -0.15 16.96
C SER A 5 -1.44 1.14 17.78
N GLY A 6 -2.22 2.19 17.48
CA GLY A 6 -2.13 3.48 18.15
C GLY A 6 -2.42 4.65 17.23
N SER A 7 -1.90 5.84 17.53
CA SER A 7 -2.15 7.05 16.75
C SER A 7 -0.87 7.83 16.48
N CYS A 8 -0.96 8.75 15.51
CA CYS A 8 0.04 9.76 15.21
C CYS A 8 -0.67 11.12 15.13
N ASN A 9 -0.11 12.14 15.76
CA ASN A 9 -0.61 13.51 15.72
C ASN A 9 0.55 14.48 15.43
N GLY A 10 0.22 15.62 14.84
CA GLY A 10 1.16 16.68 14.50
C GLY A 10 0.47 17.72 13.62
N HIS A 11 1.26 18.42 12.81
CA HIS A 11 0.78 19.51 11.97
C HIS A 11 1.17 19.30 10.49
N LEU A 12 0.57 20.11 9.60
CA LEU A 12 0.92 20.10 8.19
C LEU A 12 2.08 21.06 7.90
N ALA A 13 3.00 20.62 7.06
CA ALA A 13 4.04 21.45 6.46
C ALA A 13 4.03 21.29 4.93
N SER A 14 4.76 22.16 4.23
CA SER A 14 4.91 22.08 2.78
C SER A 14 6.37 22.27 2.41
N ASP A 15 6.89 21.37 1.57
CA ASP A 15 8.25 21.47 1.04
C ASP A 15 8.35 20.77 -0.33
N THR A 16 9.55 20.73 -0.89
CA THR A 16 9.86 19.95 -2.07
C THR A 16 10.12 18.50 -1.68
N LEU A 17 9.30 17.59 -2.20
CA LEU A 17 9.47 16.15 -2.04
C LEU A 17 10.21 15.58 -3.26
N ASN A 18 11.30 14.84 -3.02
CA ASN A 18 11.96 14.04 -4.06
C ASN A 18 11.82 12.55 -3.78
N PHE A 19 11.36 11.77 -4.76
CA PHE A 19 11.29 10.32 -4.66
C PHE A 19 11.44 9.67 -6.04
N GLY A 20 12.31 8.67 -6.15
CA GLY A 20 12.52 7.94 -7.42
C GLY A 20 12.93 8.84 -8.59
N GLY A 21 13.60 9.97 -8.33
CA GLY A 21 13.98 10.96 -9.35
C GLY A 21 12.85 11.93 -9.75
N ILE A 22 11.67 11.83 -9.13
CA ILE A 22 10.55 12.75 -9.33
C ILE A 22 10.64 13.86 -8.28
N GLU A 23 10.55 15.11 -8.72
CA GLU A 23 10.52 16.27 -7.84
C GLU A 23 9.10 16.86 -7.80
N VAL A 24 8.46 16.81 -6.63
CA VAL A 24 7.16 17.46 -6.38
C VAL A 24 7.38 18.69 -5.52
N LYS A 25 7.26 19.87 -6.15
CA LYS A 25 7.35 21.15 -5.44
C LYS A 25 6.09 21.39 -4.61
N LYS A 26 6.27 21.95 -3.42
CA LYS A 26 5.17 22.32 -2.49
C LYS A 26 4.26 21.13 -2.13
N GLN A 27 4.82 19.93 -2.02
CA GLN A 27 4.08 18.80 -1.46
C GLN A 27 3.72 19.12 0.00
N VAL A 28 2.43 19.05 0.33
CA VAL A 28 1.98 19.16 1.71
C VAL A 28 2.08 17.77 2.36
N PHE A 29 2.63 17.69 3.57
CA PHE A 29 2.77 16.44 4.32
C PHE A 29 2.62 16.70 5.83
N GLY A 30 2.36 15.64 6.59
CA GLY A 30 2.27 15.70 8.05
C GLY A 30 3.65 15.62 8.69
N VAL A 31 3.95 16.54 9.60
CA VAL A 31 5.09 16.49 10.52
C VAL A 31 4.59 15.93 11.83
N ALA A 32 5.03 14.73 12.19
CA ALA A 32 4.61 14.08 13.42
C ALA A 32 5.24 14.74 14.64
N GLU A 33 4.43 15.08 15.63
CA GLU A 33 4.87 15.57 16.95
C GLU A 33 4.72 14.49 18.02
N THR A 34 3.74 13.59 17.83
CA THR A 34 3.52 12.42 18.68
C THR A 34 3.25 11.21 17.81
N ILE A 35 3.86 10.08 18.19
CA ILE A 35 3.66 8.79 17.54
C ILE A 35 3.48 7.74 18.63
N ALA A 36 2.66 6.71 18.37
CA ALA A 36 2.60 5.54 19.22
C ALA A 36 3.97 4.83 19.27
N ASP A 37 4.34 4.29 20.43
CA ASP A 37 5.65 3.68 20.69
C ASP A 37 6.06 2.63 19.65
N VAL A 38 5.07 1.85 19.16
CA VAL A 38 5.28 0.83 18.12
C VAL A 38 6.01 1.35 16.87
N PHE A 39 5.81 2.63 16.52
CA PHE A 39 6.45 3.26 15.37
C PHE A 39 7.92 3.60 15.65
N GLY A 40 8.29 3.87 16.90
CA GLY A 40 9.69 4.11 17.30
C GLY A 40 10.59 2.87 17.21
N TYR A 41 9.99 1.66 17.11
CA TYR A 41 10.73 0.41 16.94
C TYR A 41 10.80 -0.08 15.48
N GLN A 42 10.20 0.65 14.54
CA GLN A 42 10.24 0.28 13.12
C GLN A 42 11.53 0.77 12.46
N PRO A 43 12.06 0.06 11.44
CA PRO A 43 13.25 0.49 10.70
C PRO A 43 12.94 1.59 9.66
N VAL A 44 11.87 2.37 9.84
CA VAL A 44 11.41 3.41 8.92
C VAL A 44 11.02 4.66 9.68
N ASP A 45 11.35 5.83 9.13
CA ASP A 45 11.08 7.13 9.78
C ASP A 45 9.66 7.66 9.51
N GLY A 46 8.99 7.14 8.47
CA GLY A 46 7.69 7.65 8.05
C GLY A 46 7.01 6.83 6.95
N ILE A 47 5.89 7.35 6.45
CA ILE A 47 5.03 6.69 5.47
C ILE A 47 4.77 7.62 4.28
N LEU A 48 5.05 7.13 3.07
CA LEU A 48 4.66 7.79 1.82
C LEU A 48 3.33 7.18 1.33
N GLY A 49 2.23 7.89 1.52
CA GLY A 49 0.90 7.42 1.10
C GLY A 49 0.74 7.35 -0.42
N LEU A 50 0.37 6.17 -0.95
CA LEU A 50 0.10 5.93 -2.38
C LEU A 50 -1.39 5.78 -2.71
N GLY A 51 -2.28 6.12 -1.75
CA GLY A 51 -3.73 5.98 -1.89
C GLY A 51 -4.40 7.08 -2.74
N TRP A 52 -5.73 7.06 -2.78
CA TRP A 52 -6.52 8.09 -3.47
C TRP A 52 -6.78 9.31 -2.60
N PRO A 53 -6.99 10.51 -3.18
CA PRO A 53 -7.18 11.75 -2.44
C PRO A 53 -8.35 11.72 -1.45
N ASN A 54 -9.43 10.99 -1.77
CA ASN A 54 -10.61 10.91 -0.90
C ASN A 54 -10.34 10.21 0.44
N LEU A 55 -9.21 9.51 0.60
CA LEU A 55 -8.79 8.90 1.85
C LEU A 55 -7.87 9.82 2.68
N ALA A 56 -7.37 10.91 2.09
CA ALA A 56 -6.42 11.79 2.75
C ALA A 56 -7.12 12.63 3.84
N VAL A 57 -6.53 12.63 5.03
CA VAL A 57 -6.95 13.53 6.10
C VAL A 57 -6.67 14.98 5.68
N ASP A 58 -7.58 15.88 6.06
CA ASP A 58 -7.57 17.30 5.69
C ASP A 58 -7.59 17.57 4.18
N ASN A 59 -8.00 16.58 3.37
CA ASN A 59 -8.03 16.64 1.91
C ASN A 59 -6.68 17.02 1.28
N VAL A 60 -5.57 16.67 1.95
CA VAL A 60 -4.22 16.90 1.42
C VAL A 60 -4.02 16.08 0.14
N VAL A 61 -3.58 16.72 -0.94
CA VAL A 61 -3.32 16.03 -2.20
C VAL A 61 -2.11 15.08 -2.02
N PRO A 62 -2.28 13.75 -2.22
CA PRO A 62 -1.18 12.83 -1.98
C PRO A 62 -0.07 12.96 -3.04
N PRO A 63 1.16 12.51 -2.70
CA PRO A 63 2.34 12.66 -3.56
C PRO A 63 2.18 12.14 -4.99
N ILE A 64 1.52 11.00 -5.15
CA ILE A 64 1.34 10.39 -6.47
C ILE A 64 0.45 11.24 -7.37
N GLN A 65 -0.59 11.89 -6.84
CA GLN A 65 -1.45 12.75 -7.64
C GLN A 65 -0.70 14.00 -8.12
N ASN A 66 0.15 14.59 -7.29
CA ASN A 66 1.00 15.71 -7.70
C ASN A 66 2.09 15.29 -8.70
N ALA A 67 2.54 14.04 -8.64
CA ALA A 67 3.53 13.49 -9.58
C ALA A 67 2.94 13.09 -10.95
N LEU A 68 1.62 12.88 -11.07
CA LEU A 68 0.98 12.38 -12.31
C LEU A 68 1.41 13.11 -13.61
N PRO A 69 1.58 14.44 -13.65
CA PRO A 69 2.01 15.13 -14.87
C PRO A 69 3.43 14.78 -15.33
N GLN A 70 4.27 14.27 -14.42
CA GLN A 70 5.67 13.91 -14.68
C GLN A 70 5.82 12.43 -15.07
N LEU A 71 4.77 11.63 -14.90
CA LEU A 71 4.81 10.20 -15.20
C LEU A 71 4.54 9.92 -16.67
N THR A 72 5.41 9.14 -17.32
CA THR A 72 5.19 8.69 -18.70
C THR A 72 3.89 7.91 -18.86
N GLN A 73 3.60 7.01 -17.91
CA GLN A 73 2.31 6.33 -17.77
C GLN A 73 1.70 6.66 -16.40
N LYS A 74 0.38 6.88 -16.33
CA LYS A 74 -0.32 7.24 -15.08
C LYS A 74 -0.53 6.02 -14.17
N LEU A 75 0.56 5.33 -13.84
CA LEU A 75 0.59 4.13 -13.01
C LEU A 75 1.93 4.03 -12.28
N PHE A 76 1.97 3.14 -11.29
CA PHE A 76 3.19 2.66 -10.67
C PHE A 76 3.08 1.15 -10.47
N THR A 77 4.22 0.48 -10.36
CA THR A 77 4.29 -0.94 -10.01
C THR A 77 5.17 -1.14 -8.80
N VAL A 78 4.81 -2.14 -7.98
CA VAL A 78 5.53 -2.49 -6.76
C VAL A 78 5.92 -3.95 -6.86
N TRP A 79 7.22 -4.21 -6.92
CA TRP A 79 7.79 -5.53 -6.77
C TRP A 79 8.42 -5.64 -5.39
N LEU A 80 8.05 -6.68 -4.64
CA LEU A 80 8.65 -6.99 -3.33
C LEU A 80 9.34 -8.35 -3.45
N ASP A 81 10.63 -8.39 -3.10
CA ASP A 81 11.39 -9.64 -3.12
C ASP A 81 10.91 -10.56 -1.99
N ARG A 82 10.82 -11.86 -2.24
CA ARG A 82 10.30 -12.86 -1.28
C ARG A 82 11.41 -13.45 -0.39
N LYS A 83 12.54 -12.76 -0.28
CA LYS A 83 13.68 -13.21 0.53
C LYS A 83 13.30 -13.29 2.01
N ILE A 84 13.42 -14.50 2.56
CA ILE A 84 13.17 -14.78 3.98
C ILE A 84 14.40 -14.40 4.83
N LYS A 85 15.61 -14.44 4.25
CA LYS A 85 16.84 -13.98 4.88
C LYS A 85 17.25 -12.65 4.27
N ILE A 86 17.14 -11.57 5.03
CA ILE A 86 17.55 -10.23 4.60
C ILE A 86 19.04 -10.08 4.88
N SER A 87 19.87 -10.02 3.83
CA SER A 87 21.23 -9.50 3.95
C SER A 87 21.17 -7.98 3.87
N GLN A 88 21.87 -7.28 4.76
CA GLN A 88 22.06 -5.84 4.61
C GLN A 88 22.70 -5.55 3.23
N GLY A 89 22.09 -4.65 2.45
CA GLY A 89 22.63 -4.20 1.15
C GLY A 89 22.17 -4.97 -0.10
N GLY A 90 21.17 -5.86 -0.02
CA GLY A 90 20.59 -6.51 -1.20
C GLY A 90 19.30 -5.83 -1.72
N ASN A 91 18.96 -6.03 -3.00
CA ASN A 91 17.63 -5.65 -3.52
C ASN A 91 16.53 -6.40 -2.74
N ALA A 92 15.67 -5.65 -2.06
CA ALA A 92 14.52 -6.16 -1.30
C ALA A 92 13.17 -5.86 -1.97
N GLY A 93 13.19 -5.06 -3.04
CA GLY A 93 12.02 -4.66 -3.79
C GLY A 93 12.35 -3.48 -4.72
N LEU A 94 11.36 -3.07 -5.50
CA LEU A 94 11.43 -1.92 -6.40
C LEU A 94 10.04 -1.32 -6.55
N ILE A 95 9.95 0.01 -6.49
CA ILE A 95 8.78 0.75 -6.95
C ILE A 95 9.16 1.45 -8.25
N THR A 96 8.43 1.17 -9.32
CA THR A 96 8.58 1.84 -10.61
C THR A 96 7.45 2.82 -10.78
N TYR A 97 7.76 4.11 -10.82
CA TYR A 97 6.79 5.17 -11.14
C TYR A 97 6.80 5.45 -12.63
N GLY A 98 5.63 5.56 -13.26
CA GLY A 98 5.54 5.92 -14.67
C GLY A 98 5.62 4.75 -15.65
N GLY A 99 5.66 3.50 -15.17
CA GLY A 99 5.76 2.33 -16.03
C GLY A 99 5.58 1.01 -15.30
N LEU A 100 5.40 -0.05 -16.10
CA LEU A 100 5.44 -1.42 -15.62
C LEU A 100 6.89 -1.86 -15.44
N ASP A 101 7.19 -2.55 -14.34
CA ASP A 101 8.46 -3.25 -14.17
C ASP A 101 8.50 -4.52 -15.04
N THR A 102 9.13 -4.43 -16.21
CA THR A 102 9.25 -5.56 -17.16
C THR A 102 10.38 -6.52 -16.80
N LYS A 103 11.16 -6.23 -15.75
CA LYS A 103 12.29 -7.06 -15.32
C LYS A 103 11.88 -8.01 -14.20
N ASN A 104 11.13 -7.51 -13.21
CA ASN A 104 10.81 -8.27 -12.01
C ASN A 104 9.33 -8.73 -11.93
N CYS A 105 8.44 -8.16 -12.76
CA CYS A 105 7.04 -8.58 -12.83
C CYS A 105 6.73 -9.36 -14.11
N ASP A 106 5.61 -10.10 -14.09
CA ASP A 106 5.09 -10.79 -15.27
C ASP A 106 4.70 -9.78 -16.36
N ALA A 107 4.98 -10.12 -17.63
CA ALA A 107 4.62 -9.30 -18.77
C ALA A 107 3.09 -9.19 -18.96
N LYS A 108 2.32 -10.16 -18.46
CA LYS A 108 0.85 -10.16 -18.56
C LYS A 108 0.21 -9.56 -17.31
N VAL A 109 -0.35 -8.36 -17.47
CA VAL A 109 -1.12 -7.69 -16.40
C VAL A 109 -2.60 -8.00 -16.52
N SER A 110 -3.20 -8.46 -15.41
CA SER A 110 -4.66 -8.59 -15.28
C SER A 110 -5.22 -7.35 -14.58
N TYR A 111 -6.02 -6.56 -15.28
CA TYR A 111 -6.62 -5.35 -14.72
C TYR A 111 -8.02 -5.63 -14.16
N VAL A 112 -8.30 -5.02 -13.00
CA VAL A 112 -9.62 -5.00 -12.37
C VAL A 112 -10.02 -3.56 -12.10
N LYS A 113 -11.31 -3.25 -12.32
CA LYS A 113 -11.82 -1.90 -12.04
C LYS A 113 -11.93 -1.69 -10.53
N LEU A 114 -11.51 -0.52 -10.07
CA LEU A 114 -11.73 -0.12 -8.69
C LEU A 114 -13.22 0.03 -8.41
N SER A 115 -13.65 -0.39 -7.23
CA SER A 115 -15.03 -0.22 -6.75
C SER A 115 -15.23 1.08 -5.96
N SER A 116 -14.13 1.69 -5.50
CA SER A 116 -14.10 2.97 -4.78
C SER A 116 -12.78 3.69 -5.05
N LEU A 117 -12.81 5.02 -5.18
CA LEU A 117 -11.62 5.87 -5.27
C LEU A 117 -11.20 6.36 -3.87
N THR A 118 -11.01 5.43 -2.94
CA THR A 118 -10.53 5.69 -1.57
C THR A 118 -9.26 4.86 -1.33
N TYR A 119 -9.43 3.56 -1.11
CA TYR A 119 -8.36 2.58 -1.13
C TYR A 119 -8.09 2.09 -2.55
N TRP A 120 -7.03 1.30 -2.76
CA TRP A 120 -6.86 0.45 -3.94
C TRP A 120 -7.82 -0.76 -3.86
N GLN A 121 -9.12 -0.45 -3.82
CA GLN A 121 -10.20 -1.39 -3.57
C GLN A 121 -10.83 -1.90 -4.87
N PHE A 122 -11.01 -3.21 -4.97
CA PHE A 122 -11.66 -3.83 -6.12
C PHE A 122 -12.50 -5.04 -5.68
N PRO A 123 -13.53 -5.43 -6.45
CA PRO A 123 -14.33 -6.60 -6.13
C PRO A 123 -13.65 -7.88 -6.62
N ILE A 124 -13.78 -8.95 -5.84
CA ILE A 124 -13.57 -10.33 -6.30
C ILE A 124 -14.89 -11.09 -6.20
N THR A 125 -15.06 -12.14 -7.01
CA THR A 125 -16.28 -12.97 -7.01
C THR A 125 -16.16 -14.19 -6.12
N GLU A 126 -14.93 -14.66 -5.89
CA GLU A 126 -14.66 -15.87 -5.14
C GLU A 126 -13.21 -15.88 -4.66
N PHE A 127 -12.96 -16.50 -3.50
CA PHE A 127 -11.63 -16.98 -3.11
C PHE A 127 -11.73 -18.34 -2.42
N SER A 128 -10.62 -19.07 -2.39
CA SER A 128 -10.52 -20.35 -1.68
C SER A 128 -9.13 -20.58 -1.12
N ILE A 129 -9.06 -21.26 0.03
CA ILE A 129 -7.82 -21.77 0.65
C ILE A 129 -8.12 -23.17 1.21
N GLY A 130 -7.39 -24.17 0.73
CA GLY A 130 -7.67 -25.56 1.06
C GLY A 130 -9.11 -25.94 0.69
N THR A 131 -9.86 -26.49 1.64
CA THR A 131 -11.30 -26.81 1.50
C THR A 131 -12.23 -25.64 1.82
N HIS A 132 -11.72 -24.51 2.35
CA HIS A 132 -12.53 -23.31 2.60
C HIS A 132 -12.71 -22.55 1.29
N LYS A 133 -13.96 -22.17 1.00
CA LYS A 133 -14.34 -21.41 -0.19
C LYS A 133 -15.42 -20.40 0.15
N ASN A 134 -15.22 -19.16 -0.29
CA ASN A 134 -16.21 -18.11 -0.21
C ASN A 134 -16.53 -17.63 -1.63
N ALA A 135 -17.67 -18.07 -2.15
CA ALA A 135 -18.16 -17.74 -3.49
C ALA A 135 -19.10 -16.52 -3.49
N LYS A 136 -18.83 -15.53 -2.65
CA LYS A 136 -19.59 -14.28 -2.58
C LYS A 136 -18.77 -13.15 -3.18
N LYS A 137 -19.46 -12.20 -3.82
CA LYS A 137 -18.85 -10.93 -4.22
C LYS A 137 -18.42 -10.17 -2.97
N VAL A 138 -17.11 -10.01 -2.79
CA VAL A 138 -16.52 -9.29 -1.66
C VAL A 138 -15.59 -8.19 -2.17
N GLN A 139 -15.37 -7.17 -1.34
CA GLN A 139 -14.40 -6.11 -1.62
C GLN A 139 -13.06 -6.49 -1.00
N VAL A 140 -11.99 -6.25 -1.76
CA VAL A 140 -10.62 -6.44 -1.29
C VAL A 140 -9.81 -5.19 -1.56
N ILE A 141 -8.72 -5.02 -0.81
CA ILE A 141 -7.78 -3.90 -0.97
C ILE A 141 -6.41 -4.50 -1.23
N SER A 142 -5.69 -3.92 -2.19
CA SER A 142 -4.24 -4.11 -2.30
C SER A 142 -3.55 -3.08 -1.42
N ASP A 143 -2.90 -3.53 -0.35
CA ASP A 143 -2.23 -2.68 0.62
C ASP A 143 -0.76 -3.08 0.77
N THR A 144 0.14 -2.20 0.33
CA THR A 144 1.59 -2.41 0.44
C THR A 144 2.15 -2.09 1.82
N GLY A 145 1.35 -1.45 2.70
CA GLY A 145 1.73 -1.15 4.08
C GLY A 145 1.45 -2.28 5.06
N THR A 146 0.64 -3.28 4.69
CA THR A 146 0.29 -4.42 5.55
C THR A 146 1.03 -5.68 5.11
N SER A 147 1.70 -6.36 6.05
CA SER A 147 2.48 -7.57 5.73
C SER A 147 1.64 -8.85 5.64
N TRP A 148 0.51 -8.92 6.34
CA TRP A 148 -0.34 -10.13 6.42
C TRP A 148 -1.62 -9.95 5.62
N LEU A 149 -2.19 -11.08 5.16
CA LEU A 149 -3.54 -11.06 4.62
C LEU A 149 -4.56 -10.88 5.75
N GLY A 150 -5.40 -9.85 5.63
CA GLY A 150 -6.57 -9.65 6.49
C GLY A 150 -7.84 -10.17 5.82
N ALA A 151 -8.71 -10.82 6.59
CA ALA A 151 -10.03 -11.26 6.13
C ALA A 151 -11.04 -11.24 7.30
N PRO A 152 -12.36 -11.27 7.03
CA PRO A 152 -13.37 -11.41 8.08
C PRO A 152 -13.11 -12.63 8.97
N THR A 153 -13.40 -12.52 10.27
CA THR A 153 -13.14 -13.59 11.26
C THR A 153 -13.75 -14.94 10.86
N ALA A 154 -14.94 -14.94 10.24
CA ALA A 154 -15.58 -16.16 9.76
C ALA A 154 -14.76 -16.87 8.68
N ASP A 155 -14.17 -16.10 7.76
CA ASP A 155 -13.31 -16.64 6.71
C ASP A 155 -11.97 -17.12 7.29
N ILE A 156 -11.34 -16.35 8.18
CA ILE A 156 -10.10 -16.75 8.87
C ILE A 156 -10.30 -18.10 9.60
N ASN A 157 -11.38 -18.23 10.37
CA ASN A 157 -11.70 -19.47 11.08
C ASN A 157 -11.94 -20.66 10.13
N GLY A 158 -12.56 -20.42 8.98
CA GLY A 158 -12.75 -21.44 7.94
C GLY A 158 -11.42 -21.90 7.34
N MET A 159 -10.53 -20.94 7.04
CA MET A 159 -9.20 -21.22 6.48
C MET A 159 -8.31 -21.98 7.47
N VAL A 160 -8.26 -21.58 8.74
CA VAL A 160 -7.50 -22.29 9.79
C VAL A 160 -7.94 -23.76 9.90
N LYS A 161 -9.25 -24.02 9.92
CA LYS A 161 -9.80 -25.38 9.92
C LYS A 161 -9.44 -26.16 8.66
N ALA A 162 -9.46 -25.50 7.49
CA ALA A 162 -9.16 -26.12 6.20
C ALA A 162 -7.68 -26.48 6.04
N THR A 163 -6.77 -25.71 6.65
CA THR A 163 -5.32 -25.92 6.54
C THR A 163 -4.73 -26.70 7.71
N SER A 164 -5.49 -26.97 8.78
CA SER A 164 -4.98 -27.53 10.04
C SER A 164 -3.82 -26.70 10.62
N ALA A 165 -3.91 -25.38 10.47
CA ALA A 165 -2.94 -24.43 11.01
C ALA A 165 -3.21 -24.15 12.51
#